data_AF-A0A4Q0A271-F1
#
_entry.id   AF-A0A4Q0A271-F1
#
_cell.length_a   1.000
_cell.length_b   1.000
_cell.length_c   1.000
_cell.angle_alpha   90.00
_cell.angle_beta   90.00
_cell.angle_gamma   90.00
#
_symmetry.space_group_name_H-M   'P 1'
#
loop_
_entity.id
_entity.type
_entity.pdbx_description
1 polymer ?
#
loop_
_entity_poly.entity_id
_entity_poly.type
_entity_poly.pdbx_seq_one_letter_code
_entity_poly.pdbx_strand_id
1 'polypeptide(L)'
;LNPDVLLNQVARANNYDKDIISAIIREMESSMAHQEHMYVHPPSPPTLESSELAWENSILEGHATHPMHKARFALPPLAPIQVGESLRHVKVVFVAVPRSQLQIRGNFEDELAPLVQAIGLQGASSDEVIVPVHSRQLPNIVSRFPFVRLLDGYDMAEAQASLRTVVPDHSPNIQLKLPLGIKVTSALRTITPWTTYLGPGLRPILERIMKDPEACIVVHETSSIVVRDPDVDEAKHLSCLIRESPTQLARARGESVVVCAALTERDANGEFHVNRAWKLNSLDRRLAFLERYVELYLRAIMPPIIEHGFAFEAHQQNTLMRYDPTTGDIKGFMVRDFGGIKAHQDTLFQTTGMRMEAIPDGCAEAESLKEVYNLAYHSIVQMNLHRLIRALGLHYNGMGWAIVRRHMRKIIPRQSELYRLWLESPTVDYKCFVTMKIDGLYRDYLYTSVPNLLLYVDHNQGVSVTAP
;
A
#
# COMPACT_ATOMS: atom_id res chain seq x y z
N LEU A 1 13.99 7.32 -27.33
CA LEU A 1 12.68 8.03 -27.35
C LEU A 1 12.66 8.95 -26.14
N ASN A 2 12.44 10.26 -26.31
CA ASN A 2 12.26 11.18 -25.17
C ASN A 2 10.78 11.08 -24.71
N PRO A 3 10.50 10.66 -23.46
CA PRO A 3 9.13 10.50 -22.94
C PRO A 3 8.30 11.79 -22.95
N ASP A 4 8.94 12.94 -22.74
CA ASP A 4 8.28 14.25 -22.73
C ASP A 4 7.77 14.62 -24.11
N VAL A 5 8.54 14.32 -25.16
CA VAL A 5 8.12 14.51 -26.56
C VAL A 5 6.89 13.66 -26.86
N LEU A 6 6.90 12.40 -26.43
CA LEU A 6 5.77 11.48 -26.64
C LEU A 6 4.52 11.98 -25.90
N LEU A 7 4.65 12.36 -24.64
CA LEU A 7 3.51 12.81 -23.84
C LEU A 7 2.93 14.12 -24.37
N ASN A 8 3.77 15.06 -24.84
CA ASN A 8 3.31 16.27 -25.51
C ASN A 8 2.58 15.98 -26.83
N GLN A 9 3.01 14.98 -27.60
CA GLN A 9 2.31 14.57 -28.83
C GLN A 9 0.94 13.97 -28.51
N VAL A 10 0.88 13.07 -27.52
CA VAL A 10 -0.39 12.48 -27.05
C VAL A 10 -1.33 13.57 -26.51
N ALA A 11 -0.81 14.53 -25.75
CA ALA A 11 -1.58 15.66 -25.23
C ALA A 11 -2.19 16.52 -26.33
N ARG A 12 -1.41 16.84 -27.37
CA ARG A 12 -1.90 17.59 -28.53
C ARG A 12 -2.98 16.83 -29.29
N ALA A 13 -2.79 15.52 -29.49
CA ALA A 13 -3.74 14.69 -30.21
C ALA A 13 -5.09 14.55 -29.48
N ASN A 14 -5.08 14.56 -28.14
CA ASN A 14 -6.28 14.40 -27.31
C ASN A 14 -6.82 15.72 -26.72
N ASN A 15 -6.23 16.86 -27.10
CA ASN A 15 -6.60 18.19 -26.59
C ASN A 15 -6.57 18.30 -25.05
N TYR A 16 -5.57 17.69 -24.41
CA TYR A 16 -5.39 17.77 -22.97
C TYR A 16 -4.86 19.14 -22.54
N ASP A 17 -5.20 19.53 -21.31
CA ASP A 17 -4.73 20.77 -20.69
C ASP A 17 -3.19 20.80 -20.60
N LYS A 18 -2.60 21.88 -21.10
CA LYS A 18 -1.13 22.01 -21.20
C LYS A 18 -0.45 22.12 -19.85
N ASP A 19 -1.10 22.72 -18.85
CA ASP A 19 -0.53 22.92 -17.53
C ASP A 19 -0.54 21.61 -16.74
N ILE A 20 -1.62 20.82 -16.87
CA ILE A 20 -1.70 19.47 -16.31
C ILE A 20 -0.60 18.59 -16.91
N ILE A 21 -0.46 18.59 -18.23
CA ILE A 21 0.57 17.78 -18.91
C ILE A 21 1.97 18.22 -18.51
N SER A 22 2.22 19.52 -18.42
CA SER A 22 3.50 20.05 -17.95
C SER A 22 3.81 19.62 -16.52
N ALA A 23 2.80 19.51 -15.64
CA ALA A 23 2.98 18.98 -14.29
C ALA A 23 3.32 17.49 -14.30
N ILE A 24 2.62 16.69 -15.11
CA ILE A 24 2.89 15.25 -15.27
C ILE A 24 4.30 15.01 -15.79
N ILE A 25 4.77 15.79 -16.76
CA ILE A 25 6.14 15.72 -17.29
C ILE A 25 7.16 15.91 -16.17
N ARG A 26 7.03 16.95 -15.34
CA ARG A 26 7.95 17.19 -14.22
C ARG A 26 7.97 16.05 -13.20
N GLU A 27 6.80 15.46 -12.91
CA GLU A 27 6.71 14.30 -12.03
C GLU A 27 7.38 13.06 -12.66
N MET A 28 7.25 12.89 -13.98
CA MET A 28 7.88 11.80 -14.74
C MET A 28 9.40 11.95 -14.81
N GLU A 29 9.91 13.15 -15.12
CA GLU A 29 11.34 13.48 -15.09
C GLU A 29 11.94 13.19 -13.70
N SER A 30 11.26 13.59 -12.62
CA SER A 30 11.65 13.24 -11.26
C SER A 30 11.73 11.72 -11.07
N SER A 31 10.71 10.98 -11.52
CA SER A 31 10.70 9.52 -11.43
C SER A 31 11.86 8.87 -12.18
N MET A 32 12.14 9.34 -13.39
CA MET A 32 13.23 8.83 -14.22
C MET A 32 14.60 9.08 -13.58
N ALA A 33 14.85 10.30 -13.11
CA ALA A 33 16.13 10.65 -12.50
C ALA A 33 16.40 9.85 -11.21
N HIS A 34 15.37 9.65 -10.36
CA HIS A 34 15.50 8.80 -9.18
C HIS A 34 15.66 7.32 -9.55
N GLN A 35 14.93 6.82 -10.57
CA GLN A 35 15.04 5.43 -10.99
C GLN A 35 16.40 5.12 -11.61
N GLU A 36 16.94 6.02 -12.45
CA GLU A 36 18.27 5.89 -13.03
C GLU A 36 19.35 5.79 -11.94
N HIS A 37 19.30 6.70 -10.96
CA HIS A 37 20.23 6.65 -9.82
C HIS A 37 20.14 5.32 -9.05
N MET A 38 18.93 4.80 -8.84
CA MET A 38 18.72 3.52 -8.16
C MET A 38 19.24 2.33 -8.97
N TYR A 39 19.17 2.36 -10.31
CA TYR A 39 19.77 1.31 -11.15
C TYR A 39 21.30 1.33 -11.11
N VAL A 40 21.91 2.50 -10.96
CA VAL A 40 23.38 2.63 -10.76
C VAL A 40 23.80 2.23 -9.35
N HIS A 41 22.93 2.47 -8.36
CA HIS A 41 23.18 2.17 -6.94
C HIS A 41 22.09 1.24 -6.36
N PRO A 42 21.97 0.01 -6.88
CA PRO A 42 20.90 -0.88 -6.46
C PRO A 42 21.08 -1.29 -4.99
N PRO A 43 19.99 -1.51 -4.25
CA PRO A 43 20.07 -2.05 -2.90
C PRO A 43 20.65 -3.46 -2.93
N SER A 44 21.24 -3.87 -1.80
CA SER A 44 21.65 -5.25 -1.60
C SER A 44 20.44 -6.19 -1.70
N PRO A 45 20.55 -7.33 -2.41
CA PRO A 45 19.45 -8.27 -2.50
C PRO A 45 19.21 -8.94 -1.14
N PRO A 46 17.96 -8.96 -0.66
CA PRO A 46 17.64 -9.54 0.63
C PRO A 46 17.73 -11.07 0.61
N THR A 47 17.81 -11.65 1.80
CA THR A 47 17.85 -13.10 2.07
C THR A 47 16.77 -13.47 3.10
N LEU A 48 16.60 -14.76 3.40
CA LEU A 48 15.61 -15.21 4.39
C LEU A 48 15.89 -14.66 5.80
N GLU A 49 17.15 -14.34 6.09
CA GLU A 49 17.62 -13.76 7.36
C GLU A 49 17.48 -12.23 7.41
N SER A 50 17.11 -11.59 6.29
CA SER A 50 16.95 -10.13 6.24
C SER A 50 15.74 -9.66 7.05
N SER A 51 15.85 -8.48 7.66
CA SER A 51 14.74 -7.84 8.37
C SER A 51 13.62 -7.40 7.42
N GLU A 52 12.42 -7.17 7.96
CA GLU A 52 11.29 -6.62 7.18
C GLU A 52 11.67 -5.30 6.50
N LEU A 53 12.38 -4.41 7.22
CA LEU A 53 12.86 -3.14 6.68
C LEU A 53 13.91 -3.33 5.57
N ALA A 54 14.80 -4.32 5.67
CA ALA A 54 15.73 -4.64 4.59
C ALA A 54 14.99 -5.13 3.32
N TRP A 55 13.94 -5.91 3.48
CA TRP A 55 13.04 -6.28 2.38
C TRP A 55 12.32 -5.06 1.80
N GLU A 56 11.74 -4.18 2.61
CA GLU A 56 11.13 -2.92 2.18
C GLU A 56 12.11 -2.04 1.39
N ASN A 57 13.33 -1.91 1.90
CA ASN A 57 14.38 -1.08 1.32
C ASN A 57 15.09 -1.70 0.10
N SER A 58 14.76 -2.95 -0.23
CA SER A 58 15.20 -3.62 -1.46
C SER A 58 14.37 -3.24 -2.70
N ILE A 59 13.23 -2.55 -2.52
CA ILE A 59 12.31 -2.25 -3.63
C ILE A 59 12.91 -1.23 -4.61
N LEU A 60 13.32 -1.73 -5.77
CA LEU A 60 14.05 -0.99 -6.79
C LEU A 60 13.14 -0.21 -7.74
N GLU A 61 12.06 -0.82 -8.23
CA GLU A 61 11.11 -0.22 -9.20
C GLU A 61 9.77 0.09 -8.53
N GLY A 62 9.19 -0.84 -7.75
CA GLY A 62 7.90 -0.61 -7.10
C GLY A 62 6.71 -0.78 -8.06
N HIS A 63 5.90 0.26 -8.26
CA HIS A 63 4.58 0.11 -8.92
C HIS A 63 4.71 -0.17 -10.43
N ALA A 64 4.44 -1.42 -10.83
CA ALA A 64 4.74 -1.94 -12.17
C ALA A 64 4.07 -1.24 -13.37
N THR A 65 2.91 -0.62 -13.16
CA THR A 65 2.14 -0.01 -14.26
C THR A 65 2.02 1.51 -14.16
N HIS A 66 2.66 2.15 -13.19
CA HIS A 66 2.55 3.59 -13.00
C HIS A 66 3.84 4.27 -13.48
N PRO A 67 3.82 5.19 -14.47
CA PRO A 67 5.05 5.74 -15.04
C PRO A 67 5.85 6.60 -14.03
N MET A 68 5.17 7.26 -13.10
CA MET A 68 5.79 8.07 -12.03
C MET A 68 5.98 7.30 -10.70
N HIS A 69 6.31 6.02 -10.76
CA HIS A 69 6.38 5.14 -9.58
C HIS A 69 7.52 5.47 -8.60
N LYS A 70 8.60 6.13 -9.07
CA LYS A 70 9.69 6.67 -8.23
C LYS A 70 9.71 8.19 -8.19
N ALA A 71 8.65 8.87 -8.63
CA ALA A 71 8.59 10.32 -8.44
C ALA A 71 8.74 10.64 -6.95
N ARG A 72 9.60 11.61 -6.65
CA ARG A 72 9.77 12.18 -5.30
C ARG A 72 9.51 13.68 -5.37
N PHE A 73 8.41 14.04 -6.02
CA PHE A 73 8.14 15.41 -6.42
C PHE A 73 7.61 16.21 -5.23
N ALA A 74 8.50 16.96 -4.56
CA ALA A 74 8.15 17.80 -3.43
C ALA A 74 7.33 19.01 -3.87
N LEU A 75 6.25 19.30 -3.14
CA LEU A 75 5.44 20.50 -3.36
C LEU A 75 5.88 21.62 -2.42
N PRO A 76 5.89 22.89 -2.87
CA PRO A 76 6.12 24.02 -1.98
C PRO A 76 5.23 23.97 -0.73
N PRO A 77 5.73 24.37 0.44
CA PRO A 77 7.01 25.02 0.71
C PRO A 77 8.19 24.04 0.92
N LEU A 78 8.05 22.75 0.60
CA LEU A 78 9.16 21.79 0.77
C LEU A 78 10.27 22.03 -0.24
N ALA A 79 11.51 21.90 0.21
CA ALA A 79 12.67 21.87 -0.67
C ALA A 79 12.64 20.61 -1.56
N PRO A 80 12.99 20.72 -2.85
CA PRO A 80 13.12 19.58 -3.76
C PRO A 80 14.01 18.47 -3.17
N ILE A 81 13.62 17.23 -3.40
CA ILE A 81 14.42 16.05 -3.01
C ILE A 81 15.48 15.84 -4.08
N GLN A 82 16.75 15.84 -3.68
CA GLN A 82 17.84 15.65 -4.63
C GLN A 82 17.97 14.18 -5.03
N VAL A 83 18.42 13.93 -6.25
CA VAL A 83 18.74 12.58 -6.71
C VAL A 83 19.87 12.01 -5.85
N GLY A 84 19.70 10.80 -5.33
CA GLY A 84 20.62 10.17 -4.39
C GLY A 84 20.45 10.57 -2.92
N GLU A 85 19.58 11.54 -2.61
CA GLU A 85 19.19 11.80 -1.22
C GLU A 85 18.49 10.57 -0.63
N SER A 86 19.05 10.05 0.47
CA SER A 86 18.47 8.93 1.19
C SER A 86 17.26 9.39 1.99
N LEU A 87 16.11 8.77 1.73
CA LEU A 87 14.89 8.93 2.52
C LEU A 87 14.66 7.71 3.43
N ARG A 88 15.68 6.87 3.61
CA ARG A 88 15.60 5.67 4.44
C ARG A 88 15.73 5.99 5.92
N HIS A 89 16.67 6.86 6.29
CA HIS A 89 16.82 7.32 7.66
C HIS A 89 16.20 8.71 7.77
N VAL A 90 15.09 8.79 8.50
CA VAL A 90 14.27 9.97 8.61
C VAL A 90 14.42 10.54 10.01
N LYS A 91 14.64 11.86 10.09
CA LYS A 91 14.51 12.60 11.34
C LYS A 91 13.02 12.85 11.61
N VAL A 92 12.51 12.30 12.70
CA VAL A 92 11.16 12.58 13.23
C VAL A 92 11.29 13.65 14.30
N VAL A 93 10.66 14.81 14.06
CA VAL A 93 10.59 15.90 15.04
C VAL A 93 9.23 15.88 15.72
N PHE A 94 9.10 16.60 16.82
CA PHE A 94 7.86 16.60 17.61
C PHE A 94 7.32 18.01 17.76
N VAL A 95 6.00 18.15 17.69
CA VAL A 95 5.32 19.41 17.89
C VAL A 95 4.27 19.28 18.98
N ALA A 96 4.08 20.34 19.77
CA ALA A 96 2.95 20.46 20.68
C ALA A 96 1.80 21.17 19.96
N VAL A 97 0.60 20.59 20.07
CA VAL A 97 -0.61 21.10 19.44
C VAL A 97 -1.71 21.18 20.49
N PRO A 98 -2.46 22.30 20.60
CA PRO A 98 -3.58 22.38 21.54
C PRO A 98 -4.58 21.25 21.29
N ARG A 99 -4.99 20.54 22.34
CA ARG A 99 -5.94 19.42 22.26
C ARG A 99 -7.25 19.81 21.59
N SER A 100 -7.70 21.05 21.79
CA SER A 100 -8.90 21.61 21.16
C SER A 100 -8.82 21.67 19.63
N GLN A 101 -7.62 21.67 19.06
CA GLN A 101 -7.36 21.68 17.61
C GLN A 101 -7.21 20.27 17.04
N LEU A 102 -7.37 19.21 17.84
CA LEU A 102 -7.13 17.83 17.41
C LEU A 102 -8.40 16.97 17.49
N GLN A 103 -8.52 16.07 16.52
CA GLN A 103 -9.37 14.90 16.62
C GLN A 103 -8.47 13.69 16.86
N ILE A 104 -8.68 13.02 17.99
CA ILE A 104 -7.87 11.91 18.47
C ILE A 104 -8.75 10.66 18.52
N ARG A 105 -8.25 9.52 18.04
CA ARG A 105 -8.89 8.21 18.20
C ARG A 105 -7.89 7.18 18.73
N GLY A 106 -8.38 6.26 19.56
CA GLY A 106 -7.55 5.29 20.27
C GLY A 106 -6.72 5.95 21.38
N ASN A 107 -5.82 5.18 21.99
CA ASN A 107 -4.99 5.63 23.12
C ASN A 107 -3.67 6.23 22.62
N PHE A 108 -3.76 7.23 21.72
CA PHE A 108 -2.61 7.76 20.98
C PHE A 108 -1.47 8.24 21.88
N GLU A 109 -1.78 9.00 22.93
CA GLU A 109 -0.78 9.56 23.84
C GLU A 109 -0.08 8.46 24.66
N ASP A 110 -0.84 7.46 25.13
CA ASP A 110 -0.28 6.33 25.89
C ASP A 110 0.60 5.43 25.00
N GLU A 111 0.20 5.20 23.74
CA GLU A 111 0.98 4.43 22.77
C GLU A 111 2.27 5.16 22.35
N LEU A 112 2.23 6.50 22.30
CA LEU A 112 3.40 7.32 21.98
C LEU A 112 4.30 7.58 23.20
N ALA A 113 3.77 7.48 24.42
CA ALA A 113 4.48 7.81 25.65
C ALA A 113 5.84 7.08 25.82
N PRO A 114 5.99 5.78 25.51
CA PRO A 114 7.29 5.11 25.57
C PRO A 114 8.35 5.79 24.69
N LEU A 115 7.98 6.24 23.49
CA LEU A 115 8.89 6.95 22.60
C LEU A 115 9.26 8.32 23.18
N VAL A 116 8.27 9.10 23.63
CA VAL A 116 8.46 10.44 24.23
C VAL A 116 9.38 10.36 25.45
N GLN A 117 9.18 9.36 26.32
CA GLN A 117 10.00 9.12 27.50
C GLN A 117 11.43 8.73 27.13
N ALA A 118 11.59 7.81 26.17
CA ALA A 118 12.91 7.31 25.77
C ALA A 118 13.82 8.40 25.18
N ILE A 119 13.25 9.36 24.44
CA ILE A 119 13.99 10.50 23.89
C ILE A 119 14.09 11.69 24.88
N GLY A 120 13.46 11.59 26.06
CA GLY A 120 13.47 12.64 27.08
C GLY A 120 12.76 13.93 26.65
N LEU A 121 11.75 13.85 25.78
CA LEU A 121 11.05 15.01 25.25
C LEU A 121 10.20 15.69 26.33
N GLN A 122 10.33 17.01 26.45
CA GLN A 122 9.63 17.83 27.45
C GLN A 122 9.00 19.06 26.81
N GLY A 123 8.20 19.80 27.59
CA GLY A 123 7.73 21.13 27.23
C GLY A 123 6.34 21.19 26.58
N ALA A 124 5.60 20.09 26.49
CA ALA A 124 4.16 20.13 26.25
C ALA A 124 3.40 20.37 27.57
N SER A 125 2.41 21.25 27.56
CA SER A 125 1.48 21.44 28.67
C SER A 125 0.40 20.35 28.70
N SER A 126 -0.40 20.28 29.78
CA SER A 126 -1.50 19.31 29.91
C SER A 126 -2.61 19.49 28.87
N ASP A 127 -2.75 20.70 28.32
CA ASP A 127 -3.74 21.04 27.29
C ASP A 127 -3.20 20.86 25.86
N GLU A 128 -1.94 20.46 25.71
CA GLU A 128 -1.31 20.16 24.43
C GLU A 128 -1.08 18.65 24.27
N VAL A 129 -1.04 18.21 23.03
CA VAL A 129 -0.70 16.84 22.66
C VAL A 129 0.58 16.86 21.83
N ILE A 130 1.49 15.94 22.12
CA ILE A 130 2.73 15.75 21.37
C ILE A 130 2.42 14.97 20.10
N VAL A 131 2.81 15.54 18.96
CA VAL A 131 2.56 14.97 17.63
C VAL A 131 3.90 14.74 16.92
N PRO A 132 4.22 13.50 16.52
CA PRO A 132 5.39 13.23 15.71
C PRO A 132 5.17 13.72 14.28
N VAL A 133 6.21 14.28 13.70
CA VAL A 133 6.19 14.94 12.40
C VAL A 133 7.42 14.52 11.61
N HIS A 134 7.22 14.13 10.35
CA HIS A 134 8.33 13.95 9.43
C HIS A 134 9.04 15.30 9.26
N SER A 135 10.32 15.42 9.58
CA SER A 135 11.05 16.71 9.57
C SER A 135 10.87 17.53 8.28
N ARG A 136 10.93 16.89 7.11
CA ARG A 136 10.65 17.54 5.81
C ARG A 136 9.23 18.14 5.69
N GLN A 137 8.24 17.68 6.45
CA GLN A 137 6.88 18.23 6.45
C GLN A 137 6.73 19.48 7.31
N LEU A 138 7.71 19.78 8.18
CA LEU A 138 7.64 20.90 9.12
C LEU A 138 7.38 22.27 8.48
N PRO A 139 8.00 22.65 7.34
CA PRO A 139 7.70 23.93 6.68
C PRO A 139 6.22 24.08 6.31
N ASN A 140 5.58 23.00 5.88
CA ASN A 140 4.15 22.95 5.57
C ASN A 140 3.29 23.16 6.83
N ILE A 141 3.68 22.52 7.94
CA ILE A 141 2.94 22.59 9.20
C ILE A 141 3.02 24.00 9.78
N VAL A 142 4.22 24.58 9.84
CA VAL A 142 4.42 25.93 10.39
C VAL A 142 3.68 26.98 9.55
N SER A 143 3.63 26.83 8.22
CA SER A 143 2.91 27.79 7.37
C SER A 143 1.38 27.69 7.49
N ARG A 144 0.84 26.48 7.77
CA ARG A 144 -0.61 26.21 7.78
C ARG A 144 -1.23 26.35 9.17
N PHE A 145 -0.48 25.99 10.21
CA PHE A 145 -1.01 25.83 11.57
C PHE A 145 -0.20 26.68 12.56
N PRO A 146 -0.49 27.99 12.68
CA PRO A 146 0.30 28.92 13.51
C PRO A 146 0.21 28.65 15.02
N PHE A 147 -0.76 27.83 15.46
CA PHE A 147 -0.90 27.37 16.84
C PHE A 147 0.04 26.20 17.20
N VAL A 148 0.77 25.65 16.22
CA VAL A 148 1.69 24.54 16.43
C VAL A 148 3.03 25.06 16.94
N ARG A 149 3.55 24.44 18.01
CA ARG A 149 4.85 24.78 18.58
C ARG A 149 5.82 23.63 18.43
N LEU A 150 6.98 23.89 17.84
CA LEU A 150 8.06 22.91 17.75
C LEU A 150 8.64 22.64 19.15
N LEU A 151 8.82 21.36 19.48
CA LEU A 151 9.50 20.93 20.70
C LEU A 151 10.98 20.67 20.41
N ASP A 152 11.83 20.90 21.40
CA ASP A 152 13.25 20.61 21.30
C ASP A 152 13.49 19.12 21.54
N GLY A 153 13.82 18.40 20.47
CA GLY A 153 14.01 16.96 20.49
C GLY A 153 13.63 16.30 19.16
N TYR A 154 14.21 15.14 18.89
CA TYR A 154 13.91 14.33 17.71
C TYR A 154 14.22 12.87 17.98
N ASP A 155 13.66 12.00 17.16
CA ASP A 155 14.12 10.62 17.01
C ASP A 155 14.60 10.38 15.59
N MET A 156 15.54 9.45 15.44
CA MET A 156 15.84 8.85 14.14
C MET A 156 14.88 7.68 13.92
N ALA A 157 14.50 7.46 12.67
CA ALA A 157 13.61 6.38 12.32
C ALA A 157 13.97 5.82 10.94
N GLU A 158 13.74 4.53 10.74
CA GLU A 158 13.89 3.90 9.42
C GLU A 158 12.56 3.88 8.67
N ALA A 159 12.54 4.40 7.45
CA ALA A 159 11.36 4.46 6.60
C ALA A 159 11.16 3.16 5.80
N GLN A 160 9.91 2.75 5.69
CA GLN A 160 9.45 1.70 4.78
C GLN A 160 9.35 2.22 3.34
N ALA A 161 8.96 1.37 2.39
CA ALA A 161 8.86 1.74 0.98
C ALA A 161 7.82 2.84 0.68
N SER A 162 6.93 3.14 1.63
CA SER A 162 5.99 4.27 1.54
C SER A 162 6.66 5.64 1.80
N LEU A 163 7.94 5.65 2.22
CA LEU A 163 8.78 6.79 2.60
C LEU A 163 8.33 7.56 3.86
N ARG A 164 7.10 7.33 4.31
CA ARG A 164 6.44 8.12 5.35
C ARG A 164 5.88 7.27 6.49
N THR A 165 5.92 5.96 6.33
CA THR A 165 5.72 5.02 7.43
C THR A 165 7.10 4.66 7.94
N VAL A 166 7.36 5.03 9.18
CA VAL A 166 8.69 4.95 9.79
C VAL A 166 8.63 4.13 11.07
N VAL A 167 9.73 3.45 11.37
CA VAL A 167 9.94 2.71 12.62
C VAL A 167 10.93 3.52 13.47
N PRO A 168 10.50 4.14 14.57
CA PRO A 168 11.37 4.93 15.44
C PRO A 168 12.44 4.06 16.10
N ASP A 169 13.68 4.55 16.17
CA ASP A 169 14.81 3.82 16.76
C ASP A 169 14.57 3.53 18.24
N HIS A 170 13.96 4.48 18.97
CA HIS A 170 13.68 4.35 20.40
C HIS A 170 12.33 3.68 20.70
N SER A 171 11.53 3.33 19.68
CA SER A 171 10.30 2.57 19.85
C SER A 171 10.03 1.65 18.65
N PRO A 172 10.84 0.58 18.46
CA PRO A 172 10.74 -0.31 17.30
C PRO A 172 9.50 -1.21 17.32
N ASN A 173 8.66 -1.09 18.36
CA ASN A 173 7.43 -1.85 18.53
C ASN A 173 6.22 -1.22 17.83
N ILE A 174 6.33 0.04 17.41
CA ILE A 174 5.28 0.75 16.68
C ILE A 174 5.79 1.23 15.33
N GLN A 175 4.86 1.48 14.41
CA GLN A 175 5.13 2.19 13.17
C GLN A 175 4.35 3.50 13.16
N LEU A 176 5.00 4.59 12.80
CA LEU A 176 4.38 5.91 12.65
C LEU A 176 4.16 6.19 11.17
N LYS A 177 2.91 6.34 10.73
CA LYS A 177 2.59 6.83 9.38
C LYS A 177 2.34 8.33 9.46
N LEU A 178 3.19 9.08 8.77
CA LEU A 178 3.30 10.53 8.84
C LEU A 178 2.94 11.17 7.47
N PRO A 179 2.42 12.40 7.45
CA PRO A 179 2.30 13.19 6.25
C PRO A 179 3.66 13.61 5.70
N LEU A 180 3.77 13.60 4.37
CA LEU A 180 4.91 14.11 3.64
C LEU A 180 4.42 14.76 2.35
N GLY A 181 4.72 16.04 2.17
CA GLY A 181 4.26 16.88 1.06
C GLY A 181 4.93 16.57 -0.29
N ILE A 182 5.11 15.29 -0.61
CA ILE A 182 5.69 14.82 -1.87
C ILE A 182 4.63 14.03 -2.66
N LYS A 183 4.64 14.17 -3.98
CA LYS A 183 3.91 13.27 -4.85
C LYS A 183 4.77 12.08 -5.22
N VAL A 184 4.21 10.90 -4.99
CA VAL A 184 4.69 9.61 -5.48
C VAL A 184 3.52 8.98 -6.21
N THR A 185 3.73 8.40 -7.39
CA THR A 185 2.66 7.94 -8.29
C THR A 185 1.64 9.04 -8.61
N SER A 186 0.38 8.87 -8.22
CA SER A 186 -0.72 9.82 -8.46
C SER A 186 -1.15 10.57 -7.22
N ALA A 187 -0.60 10.26 -6.04
CA ALA A 187 -1.08 10.83 -4.78
C ALA A 187 0.01 11.60 -4.02
N LEU A 188 -0.44 12.70 -3.41
CA LEU A 188 0.30 13.39 -2.37
C LEU A 188 0.40 12.47 -1.15
N ARG A 189 1.58 12.34 -0.57
CA ARG A 189 1.86 11.46 0.56
C ARG A 189 1.41 12.04 1.90
N THR A 190 0.25 12.69 1.94
CA THR A 190 -0.46 13.16 3.14
C THR A 190 -1.42 12.09 3.68
N ILE A 191 -2.06 12.30 4.83
CA ILE A 191 -3.03 11.34 5.40
C ILE A 191 -4.33 12.07 5.64
N THR A 192 -5.39 11.60 5.03
CA THR A 192 -6.68 12.28 5.07
C THR A 192 -7.42 11.98 6.38
N PRO A 193 -8.30 12.89 6.85
CA PRO A 193 -9.13 12.69 8.04
C PRO A 193 -9.96 11.41 8.02
N TRP A 194 -10.46 10.99 6.86
CA TRP A 194 -11.20 9.73 6.77
C TRP A 194 -10.30 8.51 6.98
N THR A 195 -9.07 8.52 6.46
CA THR A 195 -8.12 7.44 6.71
C THR A 195 -7.73 7.39 8.18
N THR A 196 -7.51 8.53 8.83
CA THR A 196 -7.18 8.55 10.25
C THR A 196 -8.35 8.08 11.12
N TYR A 197 -9.56 8.47 10.78
CA TYR A 197 -10.76 8.06 11.51
C TYR A 197 -11.07 6.57 11.37
N LEU A 198 -10.91 6.04 10.16
CA LEU A 198 -11.32 4.68 9.80
C LEU A 198 -10.43 3.61 10.45
N GLY A 199 -9.11 3.77 10.42
CA GLY A 199 -8.16 2.73 10.83
C GLY A 199 -8.42 2.17 12.24
N PRO A 200 -8.39 3.02 13.29
CA PRO A 200 -8.68 2.59 14.67
C PRO A 200 -10.10 2.04 14.88
N GLY A 201 -11.09 2.57 14.12
CA GLY A 201 -12.48 2.15 14.23
C GLY A 201 -12.79 0.79 13.61
N LEU A 202 -11.92 0.27 12.75
CA LEU A 202 -12.16 -0.99 12.03
C LEU A 202 -11.97 -2.25 12.87
N ARG A 203 -11.20 -2.18 13.96
CA ARG A 203 -10.79 -3.39 14.72
C ARG A 203 -11.96 -4.33 15.07
N PRO A 204 -13.10 -3.87 15.65
CA PRO A 204 -14.20 -4.77 15.98
C PRO A 204 -14.80 -5.48 14.75
N ILE A 205 -14.84 -4.80 13.60
CA ILE A 205 -15.30 -5.39 12.32
C ILE A 205 -14.31 -6.42 11.82
N LEU A 206 -13.02 -6.09 11.83
CA LEU A 206 -11.96 -6.98 11.36
C LEU A 206 -11.92 -8.27 12.19
N GLU A 207 -12.10 -8.18 13.50
CA GLU A 207 -12.20 -9.36 14.39
C GLU A 207 -13.38 -10.29 14.05
N ARG A 208 -14.46 -9.79 13.43
CA ARG A 208 -15.60 -10.64 12.99
C ARG A 208 -15.41 -11.23 11.60
N ILE A 209 -14.83 -10.48 10.66
CA ILE A 209 -14.70 -10.92 9.26
C ILE A 209 -13.43 -11.74 9.01
N MET A 210 -12.40 -11.59 9.86
CA MET A 210 -11.14 -12.32 9.76
C MET A 210 -11.14 -13.54 10.68
N LYS A 211 -11.76 -14.63 10.23
CA LYS A 211 -12.01 -15.83 11.06
C LYS A 211 -10.81 -16.77 11.21
N ASP A 212 -9.78 -16.62 10.38
CA ASP A 212 -8.62 -17.49 10.35
C ASP A 212 -7.32 -16.70 10.63
N PRO A 213 -6.96 -16.53 11.91
CA PRO A 213 -5.75 -15.81 12.30
C PRO A 213 -4.46 -16.55 11.89
N GLU A 214 -4.55 -17.85 11.60
CA GLU A 214 -3.43 -18.64 11.10
C GLU A 214 -3.18 -18.39 9.62
N ALA A 215 -4.22 -18.06 8.84
CA ALA A 215 -4.06 -17.65 7.44
C ALA A 215 -3.71 -16.17 7.31
N CYS A 216 -4.36 -15.28 8.07
CA CYS A 216 -4.20 -13.84 7.95
C CYS A 216 -4.13 -13.13 9.30
N ILE A 217 -3.08 -12.33 9.51
CA ILE A 217 -2.98 -11.40 10.63
C ILE A 217 -3.26 -9.98 10.12
N VAL A 218 -4.22 -9.29 10.73
CA VAL A 218 -4.43 -7.87 10.46
C VAL A 218 -3.42 -7.08 11.27
N VAL A 219 -2.64 -6.22 10.62
CA VAL A 219 -1.76 -5.27 11.31
C VAL A 219 -2.57 -4.01 11.59
N HIS A 220 -3.02 -3.84 12.82
CA HIS A 220 -3.97 -2.80 13.18
C HIS A 220 -3.32 -1.41 13.22
N GLU A 221 -4.07 -0.42 12.72
CA GLU A 221 -3.84 1.00 12.98
C GLU A 221 -4.55 1.30 14.30
N THR A 222 -3.81 1.30 15.41
CA THR A 222 -4.34 1.26 16.78
C THR A 222 -4.86 2.60 17.26
N SER A 223 -4.20 3.67 16.83
CA SER A 223 -4.55 5.02 17.23
C SER A 223 -4.19 6.03 16.14
N SER A 224 -4.83 7.19 16.20
CA SER A 224 -4.66 8.24 15.21
C SER A 224 -4.89 9.62 15.79
N ILE A 225 -4.29 10.61 15.14
CA ILE A 225 -4.62 12.01 15.31
C ILE A 225 -4.70 12.72 13.96
N VAL A 226 -5.54 13.74 13.90
CA VAL A 226 -5.60 14.69 12.79
C VAL A 226 -6.02 16.05 13.32
N VAL A 227 -5.49 17.12 12.73
CA VAL A 227 -5.93 18.48 13.06
C VAL A 227 -7.39 18.68 12.65
N ARG A 228 -8.14 19.40 13.48
CA ARG A 228 -9.50 19.83 13.18
C ARG A 228 -9.41 21.03 12.25
N ASP A 229 -9.76 20.81 11.00
CA ASP A 229 -9.90 21.87 10.01
C ASP A 229 -11.18 21.59 9.20
N PRO A 230 -12.03 22.61 8.92
CA PRO A 230 -13.16 22.43 8.02
C PRO A 230 -12.73 22.03 6.60
N ASP A 231 -11.51 22.41 6.18
CA ASP A 231 -10.93 21.97 4.92
C ASP A 231 -10.10 20.70 5.13
N VAL A 232 -10.59 19.60 4.57
CA VAL A 232 -9.92 18.31 4.61
C VAL A 232 -8.56 18.34 3.87
N ASP A 233 -8.44 19.18 2.84
CA ASP A 233 -7.19 19.35 2.11
C ASP A 233 -6.14 20.12 2.91
N GLU A 234 -6.54 20.90 3.92
CA GLU A 234 -5.63 21.44 4.93
C GLU A 234 -5.34 20.39 6.01
N ALA A 235 -6.38 19.78 6.58
CA ALA A 235 -6.26 18.84 7.70
C ALA A 235 -5.27 17.70 7.45
N LYS A 236 -5.19 17.21 6.20
CA LYS A 236 -4.32 16.09 5.82
C LYS A 236 -2.80 16.36 5.98
N HIS A 237 -2.41 17.61 6.21
CA HIS A 237 -1.01 18.00 6.37
C HIS A 237 -0.47 17.84 7.79
N LEU A 238 -1.34 17.73 8.80
CA LEU A 238 -0.97 17.46 10.20
C LEU A 238 -1.85 16.34 10.79
N SER A 239 -1.29 15.14 10.79
CA SER A 239 -1.93 13.92 11.26
C SER A 239 -0.88 12.88 11.58
N CYS A 240 -1.22 11.85 12.33
CA CYS A 240 -0.37 10.69 12.56
C CYS A 240 -1.23 9.45 12.76
N LEU A 241 -0.78 8.31 12.25
CA LEU A 241 -1.33 7.00 12.60
C LEU A 241 -0.25 6.18 13.28
N ILE A 242 -0.60 5.55 14.40
CA ILE A 242 0.20 4.51 15.04
C ILE A 242 -0.33 3.17 14.56
N ARG A 243 0.59 2.30 14.14
CA ARG A 243 0.31 0.95 13.66
C ARG A 243 1.16 -0.05 14.42
N GLU A 244 0.62 -1.23 14.66
CA GLU A 244 1.38 -2.36 15.19
C GLU A 244 2.59 -2.70 14.31
N SER A 245 3.64 -3.26 14.92
CA SER A 245 4.82 -3.72 14.19
C SER A 245 4.59 -5.13 13.60
N PRO A 246 4.55 -5.29 12.25
CA PRO A 246 4.46 -6.62 11.61
C PRO A 246 5.59 -7.54 12.05
N THR A 247 6.79 -6.98 12.26
CA THR A 247 7.98 -7.71 12.73
C THR A 247 7.75 -8.31 14.11
N GLN A 248 7.16 -7.56 15.04
CA GLN A 248 6.88 -8.08 16.39
C GLN A 248 5.77 -9.14 16.35
N LEU A 249 4.72 -8.92 15.56
CA LEU A 249 3.64 -9.89 15.36
C LEU A 249 4.14 -11.22 14.79
N ALA A 250 5.06 -11.18 13.81
CA ALA A 250 5.67 -12.37 13.23
C ALA A 250 6.62 -13.06 14.23
N ARG A 251 7.49 -12.28 14.90
CA ARG A 251 8.46 -12.81 15.87
C ARG A 251 7.80 -13.53 17.04
N ALA A 252 6.66 -13.02 17.52
CA ALA A 252 5.88 -13.68 18.58
C ALA A 252 5.45 -15.11 18.22
N ARG A 253 5.49 -15.48 16.94
CA ARG A 253 5.14 -16.78 16.39
C ARG A 253 6.35 -17.59 15.92
N GLY A 254 7.57 -17.08 16.11
CA GLY A 254 8.79 -17.68 15.57
C GLY A 254 8.91 -17.56 14.05
N GLU A 255 8.21 -16.59 13.45
CA GLU A 255 8.14 -16.38 12.01
C GLU A 255 8.87 -15.09 11.60
N SER A 256 9.22 -14.99 10.32
CA SER A 256 9.66 -13.76 9.66
C SER A 256 8.60 -13.27 8.68
N VAL A 257 8.72 -12.01 8.27
CA VAL A 257 7.76 -11.35 7.39
C VAL A 257 8.45 -10.57 6.29
N VAL A 258 7.90 -10.63 5.08
CA VAL A 258 8.38 -9.91 3.89
C VAL A 258 7.23 -9.22 3.18
N VAL A 259 7.41 -7.96 2.80
CA VAL A 259 6.45 -7.24 1.95
C VAL A 259 6.40 -7.89 0.56
N CYS A 260 5.20 -8.24 0.08
CA CYS A 260 5.06 -9.01 -1.17
C CYS A 260 5.58 -8.26 -2.41
N ALA A 261 5.69 -6.93 -2.35
CA ALA A 261 6.29 -6.12 -3.41
C ALA A 261 7.75 -6.50 -3.66
N ALA A 262 8.53 -6.66 -2.58
CA ALA A 262 9.95 -6.99 -2.66
C ALA A 262 10.21 -8.35 -3.29
N LEU A 263 9.29 -9.32 -3.15
CA LEU A 263 9.41 -10.64 -3.79
C LEU A 263 9.56 -10.56 -5.31
N THR A 264 8.96 -9.54 -5.94
CA THR A 264 8.92 -9.37 -7.40
C THR A 264 9.86 -8.30 -7.92
N GLU A 265 10.77 -7.84 -7.06
CA GLU A 265 11.87 -6.95 -7.42
C GLU A 265 13.08 -7.78 -7.88
N ARG A 266 14.01 -7.12 -8.58
CA ARG A 266 15.17 -7.75 -9.18
C ARG A 266 16.45 -7.23 -8.55
N ASP A 267 17.44 -8.09 -8.46
CA ASP A 267 18.80 -7.68 -8.14
C ASP A 267 19.52 -7.06 -9.35
N ALA A 268 20.76 -6.64 -9.16
CA ALA A 268 21.59 -6.04 -10.21
C ALA A 268 21.85 -6.98 -11.41
N ASN A 269 21.66 -8.29 -11.25
CA ASN A 269 21.81 -9.29 -12.32
C ASN A 269 20.47 -9.60 -13.02
N GLY A 270 19.38 -8.94 -12.60
CA GLY A 270 18.03 -9.16 -13.14
C GLY A 270 17.31 -10.37 -12.55
N GLU A 271 17.88 -11.04 -11.54
CA GLU A 271 17.25 -12.17 -10.85
C GLU A 271 16.19 -11.68 -9.85
N PHE A 272 14.99 -12.25 -9.91
CA PHE A 272 13.93 -11.90 -8.96
C PHE A 272 14.25 -12.37 -7.55
N HIS A 273 13.99 -11.51 -6.55
CA HIS A 273 14.29 -11.82 -5.15
C HIS A 273 13.60 -13.10 -4.66
N VAL A 274 12.37 -13.38 -5.08
CA VAL A 274 11.68 -14.64 -4.74
C VAL A 274 12.44 -15.88 -5.23
N ASN A 275 12.97 -15.86 -6.45
CA ASN A 275 13.69 -17.01 -7.00
C ASN A 275 15.01 -17.22 -6.26
N ARG A 276 15.74 -16.14 -6.00
CA ARG A 276 17.02 -16.14 -5.28
C ARG A 276 16.86 -16.60 -3.82
N ALA A 277 16.00 -15.93 -3.06
CA ALA A 277 15.85 -16.17 -1.63
C ALA A 277 15.28 -17.56 -1.31
N TRP A 278 14.34 -18.06 -2.13
CA TRP A 278 13.77 -19.41 -1.97
C TRP A 278 14.44 -20.49 -2.84
N LYS A 279 15.54 -20.17 -3.55
CA LYS A 279 16.31 -21.10 -4.39
C LYS A 279 15.41 -21.86 -5.39
N LEU A 280 14.51 -21.14 -6.06
CA LEU A 280 13.51 -21.67 -6.98
C LEU A 280 14.09 -21.95 -8.37
N ASN A 281 15.13 -22.78 -8.42
CA ASN A 281 15.98 -22.97 -9.59
C ASN A 281 15.42 -23.98 -10.61
N SER A 282 14.20 -24.47 -10.42
CA SER A 282 13.53 -25.41 -11.32
C SER A 282 12.06 -25.03 -11.52
N LEU A 283 11.44 -25.57 -12.58
CA LEU A 283 10.00 -25.37 -12.82
C LEU A 283 9.16 -25.93 -11.66
N ASP A 284 9.44 -27.15 -11.20
CA ASP A 284 8.69 -27.80 -10.13
C ASP A 284 8.72 -27.01 -8.82
N ARG A 285 9.88 -26.46 -8.45
CA ARG A 285 10.00 -25.61 -7.25
C ARG A 285 9.17 -24.32 -7.37
N ARG A 286 9.20 -23.67 -8.54
CA ARG A 286 8.40 -22.46 -8.79
C ARG A 286 6.90 -22.75 -8.76
N LEU A 287 6.48 -23.89 -9.32
CA LEU A 287 5.09 -24.34 -9.27
C LEU A 287 4.65 -24.67 -7.84
N ALA A 288 5.46 -25.42 -7.08
CA ALA A 288 5.15 -25.76 -5.69
C ALA A 288 5.07 -24.51 -4.80
N PHE A 289 6.01 -23.56 -4.98
CA PHE A 289 5.97 -22.28 -4.29
C PHE A 289 4.69 -21.49 -4.63
N LEU A 290 4.35 -21.37 -5.92
CA LEU A 290 3.13 -20.67 -6.33
C LEU A 290 1.86 -21.35 -5.82
N GLU A 291 1.81 -22.68 -5.85
CA GLU A 291 0.68 -23.46 -5.32
C GLU A 291 0.43 -23.11 -3.86
N ARG A 292 1.50 -23.14 -3.05
CA ARG A 292 1.42 -22.84 -1.62
C ARG A 292 1.09 -21.38 -1.36
N TYR A 293 1.68 -20.46 -2.13
CA TYR A 293 1.39 -19.03 -2.04
C TYR A 293 -0.09 -18.76 -2.34
N VAL A 294 -0.61 -19.27 -3.46
CA VAL A 294 -1.99 -19.03 -3.90
C VAL A 294 -2.99 -19.63 -2.93
N GLU A 295 -2.75 -20.86 -2.45
CA GLU A 295 -3.61 -21.52 -1.46
C GLU A 295 -3.76 -20.65 -0.21
N LEU A 296 -2.64 -20.28 0.42
CA LEU A 296 -2.65 -19.51 1.67
C LEU A 296 -3.11 -18.07 1.45
N TYR A 297 -2.74 -17.45 0.34
CA TYR A 297 -3.10 -16.07 0.05
C TYR A 297 -4.61 -15.97 -0.13
N LEU A 298 -5.20 -16.80 -0.99
CA LEU A 298 -6.66 -16.77 -1.20
C LEU A 298 -7.43 -17.14 0.08
N ARG A 299 -6.93 -18.08 0.90
CA ARG A 299 -7.49 -18.38 2.22
C ARG A 299 -7.47 -17.17 3.16
N ALA A 300 -6.43 -16.34 3.08
CA ALA A 300 -6.27 -15.15 3.90
C ALA A 300 -7.21 -13.99 3.50
N ILE A 301 -7.36 -13.73 2.20
CA ILE A 301 -7.95 -12.48 1.69
C ILE A 301 -9.34 -12.60 1.05
N MET A 302 -9.75 -13.78 0.60
CA MET A 302 -11.04 -13.97 -0.07
C MET A 302 -12.26 -14.06 0.86
N PRO A 303 -12.18 -14.63 2.08
CA PRO A 303 -13.36 -14.76 2.93
C PRO A 303 -14.11 -13.44 3.21
N PRO A 304 -13.44 -12.32 3.57
CA PRO A 304 -14.11 -11.02 3.74
C PRO A 304 -14.89 -10.56 2.50
N ILE A 305 -14.38 -10.87 1.30
CA ILE A 305 -14.98 -10.45 0.04
C ILE A 305 -16.22 -11.30 -0.26
N ILE A 306 -16.09 -12.62 -0.11
CA ILE A 306 -17.14 -13.59 -0.43
C ILE A 306 -18.28 -13.52 0.59
N GLU A 307 -17.96 -13.41 1.87
CA GLU A 307 -18.93 -13.56 2.97
C GLU A 307 -19.48 -12.24 3.48
N HIS A 308 -18.70 -11.15 3.39
CA HIS A 308 -19.00 -9.92 4.13
C HIS A 308 -19.10 -8.67 3.24
N GLY A 309 -18.88 -8.79 1.92
CA GLY A 309 -18.87 -7.64 1.03
C GLY A 309 -17.80 -6.61 1.41
N PHE A 310 -16.67 -7.08 1.94
CA PHE A 310 -15.55 -6.25 2.40
C PHE A 310 -14.27 -6.64 1.66
N ALA A 311 -13.57 -5.66 1.08
CA ALA A 311 -12.30 -5.87 0.39
C ALA A 311 -11.21 -4.97 0.98
N PHE A 312 -10.10 -5.59 1.34
CA PHE A 312 -8.83 -4.87 1.51
C PHE A 312 -8.27 -4.48 0.13
N GLU A 313 -7.51 -3.39 0.08
CA GLU A 313 -6.64 -3.09 -1.07
C GLU A 313 -5.36 -3.95 -0.99
N ALA A 314 -5.53 -5.27 -1.11
CA ALA A 314 -4.50 -6.28 -0.86
C ALA A 314 -3.43 -6.40 -1.97
N HIS A 315 -2.96 -5.26 -2.50
CA HIS A 315 -1.84 -5.25 -3.44
C HIS A 315 -0.53 -5.57 -2.71
N GLN A 316 0.55 -5.78 -3.47
CA GLN A 316 1.84 -6.22 -2.96
C GLN A 316 2.47 -5.40 -1.82
N GLN A 317 2.23 -4.08 -1.76
CA GLN A 317 2.77 -3.23 -0.68
C GLN A 317 1.95 -3.32 0.64
N ASN A 318 0.68 -3.70 0.56
CA ASN A 318 -0.25 -3.80 1.70
C ASN A 318 -0.38 -5.24 2.19
N THR A 319 0.27 -6.19 1.49
CA THR A 319 0.27 -7.61 1.82
C THR A 319 1.68 -8.02 2.19
N LEU A 320 1.82 -8.66 3.35
CA LEU A 320 3.09 -9.23 3.80
C LEU A 320 2.96 -10.74 3.89
N MET A 321 3.96 -11.46 3.38
CA MET A 321 4.02 -12.91 3.49
C MET A 321 4.77 -13.28 4.76
N ARG A 322 4.17 -14.14 5.59
CA ARG A 322 4.80 -14.74 6.76
C ARG A 322 5.46 -16.06 6.37
N TYR A 323 6.67 -16.29 6.83
CA TYR A 323 7.43 -17.49 6.52
C TYR A 323 8.30 -17.95 7.69
N ASP A 324 8.66 -19.24 7.68
CA ASP A 324 9.68 -19.79 8.57
C ASP A 324 11.06 -19.31 8.14
N PRO A 325 11.83 -18.59 8.97
CA PRO A 325 13.15 -18.10 8.56
C PRO A 325 14.18 -19.21 8.34
N THR A 326 13.96 -20.40 8.88
CA THR A 326 14.87 -21.55 8.75
C THR A 326 14.58 -22.36 7.49
N THR A 327 13.30 -22.70 7.26
CA THR A 327 12.91 -23.57 6.14
C THR A 327 12.47 -22.79 4.89
N GLY A 328 12.06 -21.54 5.05
CA GLY A 328 11.40 -20.76 4.01
C GLY A 328 9.92 -21.10 3.84
N ASP A 329 9.34 -21.99 4.63
CA ASP A 329 7.94 -22.39 4.44
C ASP A 329 6.98 -21.22 4.67
N ILE A 330 6.09 -20.98 3.71
CA ILE A 330 5.05 -19.96 3.84
C ILE A 330 4.05 -20.39 4.93
N LYS A 331 3.86 -19.53 5.93
CA LYS A 331 2.97 -19.75 7.08
C LYS A 331 1.63 -19.05 6.92
N GLY A 332 1.58 -17.94 6.20
CA GLY A 332 0.36 -17.20 5.92
C GLY A 332 0.69 -15.76 5.52
N PHE A 333 -0.26 -14.86 5.74
CA PHE A 333 -0.14 -13.47 5.32
C PHE A 333 -0.45 -12.50 6.47
N MET A 334 -0.06 -11.25 6.26
CA MET A 334 -0.56 -10.10 6.98
C MET A 334 -1.11 -9.07 6.00
N VAL A 335 -2.11 -8.31 6.44
CA VAL A 335 -2.66 -7.17 5.69
C VAL A 335 -2.52 -5.90 6.53
N ARG A 336 -2.17 -4.79 5.87
CA ARG A 336 -2.01 -3.47 6.49
C ARG A 336 -2.52 -2.37 5.56
N ASP A 337 -2.65 -1.16 6.10
CA ASP A 337 -3.11 0.05 5.42
C ASP A 337 -4.58 -0.02 5.00
N PHE A 338 -5.40 0.75 5.71
CA PHE A 338 -6.85 0.74 5.52
C PHE A 338 -7.37 1.94 4.71
N GLY A 339 -6.49 2.74 4.12
CA GLY A 339 -6.88 3.95 3.39
C GLY A 339 -7.65 3.70 2.10
N GLY A 340 -7.54 2.51 1.51
CA GLY A 340 -8.14 2.16 0.21
C GLY A 340 -9.12 0.99 0.25
N ILE A 341 -9.61 0.58 1.43
CA ILE A 341 -10.58 -0.52 1.55
C ILE A 341 -11.92 -0.16 0.89
N LYS A 342 -12.73 -1.18 0.61
CA LYS A 342 -14.13 -0.99 0.20
C LYS A 342 -15.06 -1.93 0.98
N ALA A 343 -16.17 -1.41 1.47
CA ALA A 343 -17.19 -2.18 2.17
C ALA A 343 -18.60 -1.84 1.66
N HIS A 344 -19.35 -2.86 1.24
CA HIS A 344 -20.78 -2.74 0.97
C HIS A 344 -21.54 -2.82 2.30
N GLN A 345 -21.95 -1.65 2.82
CA GLN A 345 -22.44 -1.48 4.19
C GLN A 345 -23.61 -2.42 4.54
N ASP A 346 -24.52 -2.68 3.60
CA ASP A 346 -25.68 -3.52 3.86
C ASP A 346 -25.31 -5.00 3.99
N THR A 347 -24.42 -5.52 3.14
CA THR A 347 -23.92 -6.89 3.28
C THR A 347 -23.09 -7.05 4.54
N LEU A 348 -22.25 -6.06 4.86
CA LEU A 348 -21.45 -6.07 6.07
C LEU A 348 -22.36 -6.10 7.32
N PHE A 349 -23.40 -5.28 7.35
CA PHE A 349 -24.35 -5.24 8.45
C PHE A 349 -25.17 -6.54 8.57
N GLN A 350 -25.66 -7.08 7.46
CA GLN A 350 -26.41 -8.34 7.47
C GLN A 350 -25.59 -9.52 8.01
N THR A 351 -24.29 -9.53 7.73
CA THR A 351 -23.41 -10.68 8.02
C THR A 351 -22.65 -10.54 9.34
N THR A 352 -22.48 -9.31 9.83
CA THR A 352 -21.73 -9.04 11.07
C THR A 352 -22.56 -8.34 12.14
N GLY A 353 -23.71 -7.75 11.82
CA GLY A 353 -24.48 -6.89 12.72
C GLY A 353 -23.85 -5.51 12.97
N MET A 354 -22.80 -5.14 12.23
CA MET A 354 -22.08 -3.88 12.39
C MET A 354 -21.96 -3.14 11.07
N ARG A 355 -21.97 -1.81 11.12
CA ARG A 355 -21.64 -0.93 10.00
C ARG A 355 -20.26 -0.33 10.23
N MET A 356 -19.53 -0.12 9.14
CA MET A 356 -18.26 0.58 9.19
C MET A 356 -18.50 2.06 9.47
N GLU A 357 -17.79 2.63 10.44
CA GLU A 357 -17.86 4.08 10.70
C GLU A 357 -17.02 4.83 9.67
N ALA A 358 -17.62 5.21 8.54
CA ALA A 358 -16.99 6.08 7.56
C ALA A 358 -17.35 7.56 7.82
N ILE A 359 -16.43 8.46 7.47
CA ILE A 359 -16.75 9.88 7.35
C ILE A 359 -17.50 10.08 6.01
N PRO A 360 -18.54 10.94 5.96
CA PRO A 360 -19.20 11.31 4.71
C PRO A 360 -18.21 11.72 3.61
N ASP A 361 -18.53 11.43 2.36
CA ASP A 361 -17.68 11.66 1.17
C ASP A 361 -16.33 10.91 1.18
N GLY A 362 -16.15 9.94 2.10
CA GLY A 362 -15.01 9.03 2.12
C GLY A 362 -15.09 7.97 1.01
N CYS A 363 -13.93 7.42 0.62
CA CYS A 363 -13.85 6.42 -0.45
C CYS A 363 -14.10 4.97 0.00
N ALA A 364 -14.32 4.72 1.29
CA ALA A 364 -14.37 3.37 1.84
C ALA A 364 -15.72 2.66 1.67
N GLU A 365 -16.82 3.42 1.57
CA GLU A 365 -18.14 2.83 1.33
C GLU A 365 -18.29 2.47 -0.15
N ALA A 366 -18.85 1.29 -0.42
CA ALA A 366 -19.17 0.82 -1.76
C ALA A 366 -20.68 0.94 -1.98
N GLU A 367 -21.09 1.55 -3.10
CA GLU A 367 -22.52 1.63 -3.47
C GLU A 367 -23.07 0.27 -3.91
N SER A 368 -22.17 -0.63 -4.33
CA SER A 368 -22.52 -1.98 -4.77
C SER A 368 -21.44 -3.01 -4.43
N LEU A 369 -21.83 -4.28 -4.39
CA LEU A 369 -20.86 -5.39 -4.29
C LEU A 369 -19.87 -5.41 -5.48
N LYS A 370 -20.30 -4.93 -6.67
CA LYS A 370 -19.42 -4.84 -7.84
C LYS A 370 -18.20 -3.95 -7.58
N GLU A 371 -18.35 -2.84 -6.86
CA GLU A 371 -17.20 -1.99 -6.49
C GLU A 371 -16.20 -2.71 -5.58
N VAL A 372 -16.70 -3.49 -4.61
CA VAL A 372 -15.88 -4.34 -3.74
C VAL A 372 -15.11 -5.35 -4.59
N TYR A 373 -15.78 -6.01 -5.53
CA TYR A 373 -15.18 -6.99 -6.43
C TYR A 373 -14.17 -6.36 -7.41
N ASN A 374 -14.42 -5.14 -7.88
CA ASN A 374 -13.51 -4.41 -8.77
C ASN A 374 -12.23 -3.99 -8.02
N LEU A 375 -12.33 -3.48 -6.79
CA LEU A 375 -11.17 -3.21 -5.94
C LEU A 375 -10.37 -4.51 -5.73
N ALA A 376 -11.05 -5.56 -5.29
CA ALA A 376 -10.45 -6.85 -5.01
C ALA A 376 -9.74 -7.44 -6.24
N TYR A 377 -10.36 -7.42 -7.42
CA TYR A 377 -9.74 -7.95 -8.64
C TYR A 377 -8.46 -7.17 -8.97
N HIS A 378 -8.52 -5.85 -8.90
CA HIS A 378 -7.38 -4.99 -9.16
C HIS A 378 -6.22 -5.30 -8.20
N SER A 379 -6.47 -5.28 -6.89
CA SER A 379 -5.40 -5.44 -5.90
C SER A 379 -4.85 -6.87 -5.84
N ILE A 380 -5.72 -7.88 -5.92
CA ILE A 380 -5.39 -9.30 -5.72
C ILE A 380 -4.85 -9.92 -7.00
N VAL A 381 -5.57 -9.76 -8.12
CA VAL A 381 -5.21 -10.43 -9.37
C VAL A 381 -4.15 -9.64 -10.10
N GLN A 382 -4.38 -8.35 -10.34
CA GLN A 382 -3.53 -7.55 -11.22
C GLN A 382 -2.26 -7.06 -10.50
N MET A 383 -2.40 -6.56 -9.27
CA MET A 383 -1.29 -5.94 -8.53
C MET A 383 -0.58 -6.91 -7.58
N ASN A 384 -1.03 -8.15 -7.46
CA ASN A 384 -0.38 -9.18 -6.64
C ASN A 384 -0.07 -10.47 -7.42
N LEU A 385 -1.08 -11.31 -7.68
CA LEU A 385 -0.86 -12.61 -8.31
C LEU A 385 -0.16 -12.51 -9.67
N HIS A 386 -0.57 -11.57 -10.53
CA HIS A 386 0.05 -11.37 -11.83
C HIS A 386 1.55 -11.06 -11.71
N ARG A 387 1.92 -10.19 -10.77
CA ARG A 387 3.31 -9.77 -10.54
C ARG A 387 4.15 -10.97 -10.13
N LEU A 388 3.67 -11.76 -9.17
CA LEU A 388 4.37 -12.95 -8.70
C LEU A 388 4.47 -14.03 -9.79
N ILE A 389 3.37 -14.32 -10.50
CA ILE A 389 3.34 -15.31 -11.59
C ILE A 389 4.33 -14.93 -12.69
N ARG A 390 4.47 -13.64 -13.01
CA ARG A 390 5.51 -13.15 -13.95
C ARG A 390 6.92 -13.33 -13.38
N ALA A 391 7.14 -13.01 -12.11
CA ALA A 391 8.45 -13.18 -11.47
C ALA A 391 8.91 -14.64 -11.42
N LEU A 392 7.97 -15.57 -11.28
CA LEU A 392 8.22 -17.00 -11.34
C LEU A 392 8.32 -17.53 -12.78
N GLY A 393 8.09 -16.71 -13.81
CA GLY A 393 8.10 -17.15 -15.22
C GLY A 393 6.98 -18.13 -15.56
N LEU A 394 5.83 -18.04 -14.87
CA LEU A 394 4.67 -18.93 -15.01
C LEU A 394 3.47 -18.25 -15.69
N HIS A 395 3.66 -17.02 -16.17
CA HIS A 395 2.61 -16.25 -16.82
C HIS A 395 2.37 -16.75 -18.24
N TYR A 396 3.40 -16.70 -19.09
CA TYR A 396 3.26 -16.90 -20.53
C TYR A 396 2.95 -18.34 -20.95
N ASN A 397 3.28 -19.33 -20.13
CA ASN A 397 2.89 -20.73 -20.33
C ASN A 397 1.50 -21.06 -19.75
N GLY A 398 0.80 -20.08 -19.17
CA GLY A 398 -0.53 -20.23 -18.58
C GLY A 398 -0.61 -21.10 -17.30
N MET A 399 0.49 -21.74 -16.87
CA MET A 399 0.48 -22.66 -15.74
C MET A 399 0.15 -21.96 -14.42
N GLY A 400 0.67 -20.75 -14.22
CA GLY A 400 0.37 -19.97 -13.01
C GLY A 400 -1.12 -19.62 -12.90
N TRP A 401 -1.75 -19.27 -14.01
CA TRP A 401 -3.19 -18.99 -14.03
C TRP A 401 -4.05 -20.24 -13.86
N ALA A 402 -3.60 -21.40 -14.34
CA ALA A 402 -4.27 -22.67 -14.08
C ALA A 402 -4.34 -22.98 -12.57
N ILE A 403 -3.24 -22.72 -11.83
CA ILE A 403 -3.19 -22.84 -10.37
C ILE A 403 -4.19 -21.88 -9.71
N VAL A 404 -4.15 -20.60 -10.07
CA VAL A 404 -5.06 -19.58 -9.51
C VAL A 404 -6.52 -19.94 -9.75
N ARG A 405 -6.90 -20.27 -10.99
CA ARG A 405 -8.27 -20.69 -11.32
C ARG A 405 -8.70 -21.92 -10.52
N ARG A 406 -7.83 -22.91 -10.36
CA ARG A 406 -8.16 -24.13 -9.61
C ARG A 406 -8.49 -23.81 -8.16
N HIS A 407 -7.72 -22.95 -7.50
CA HIS A 407 -8.01 -22.55 -6.10
C HIS A 407 -9.22 -21.63 -6.00
N MET A 408 -9.35 -20.64 -6.89
CA MET A 408 -10.53 -19.75 -6.91
C MET A 408 -11.83 -20.52 -7.12
N ARG A 409 -11.86 -21.52 -8.01
CA ARG A 409 -13.05 -22.36 -8.24
C ARG A 409 -13.45 -23.20 -7.05
N LYS A 410 -12.52 -23.49 -6.12
CA LYS A 410 -12.82 -24.24 -4.89
C LYS A 410 -13.48 -23.38 -3.83
N ILE A 411 -13.13 -22.08 -3.77
CA ILE A 411 -13.54 -21.18 -2.68
C ILE A 411 -14.66 -20.22 -3.06
N ILE A 412 -14.76 -19.83 -4.34
CA ILE A 412 -15.80 -18.90 -4.81
C ILE A 412 -17.07 -19.71 -5.15
N PRO A 413 -18.23 -19.43 -4.52
CA PRO A 413 -19.47 -20.14 -4.83
C PRO A 413 -19.87 -19.96 -6.31
N ARG A 414 -20.16 -21.07 -7.01
CA ARG A 414 -20.40 -21.07 -8.47
C ARG A 414 -21.57 -20.18 -8.91
N GLN A 415 -22.58 -20.06 -8.08
CA GLN A 415 -23.78 -19.24 -8.30
C GLN A 415 -23.60 -17.77 -7.93
N SER A 416 -22.46 -17.38 -7.36
CA SER A 416 -22.21 -15.99 -6.95
C SER A 416 -21.94 -15.09 -8.16
N GLU A 417 -22.30 -13.81 -8.02
CA GLU A 417 -21.92 -12.80 -9.01
C GLU A 417 -20.40 -12.69 -9.16
N LEU A 418 -19.65 -12.84 -8.06
CA LEU A 418 -18.19 -12.87 -8.07
C LEU A 418 -17.64 -13.96 -9.00
N TYR A 419 -18.20 -15.17 -8.97
CA TYR A 419 -17.77 -16.25 -9.86
C TYR A 419 -17.99 -15.88 -11.33
N ARG A 420 -19.18 -15.36 -11.67
CA ARG A 420 -19.50 -14.91 -13.02
C ARG A 420 -18.54 -13.81 -13.49
N LEU A 421 -18.27 -12.83 -12.65
CA LEU A 421 -17.40 -11.69 -12.99
C LEU A 421 -15.93 -12.11 -13.14
N TRP A 422 -15.41 -12.96 -12.26
CA TRP A 422 -13.99 -13.28 -12.24
C TRP A 422 -13.61 -14.50 -13.07
N LEU A 423 -14.47 -15.53 -13.15
CA LEU A 423 -14.12 -16.84 -13.71
C LEU A 423 -14.87 -17.19 -15.00
N GLU A 424 -15.81 -16.36 -15.44
CA GLU A 424 -16.60 -16.59 -16.66
C GLU A 424 -16.61 -15.38 -17.61
N SER A 425 -16.58 -14.16 -17.08
CA SER A 425 -16.62 -12.95 -17.92
C SER A 425 -15.30 -12.77 -18.67
N PRO A 426 -15.33 -12.56 -20.01
CA PRO A 426 -14.12 -12.44 -20.83
C PRO A 426 -13.33 -11.15 -20.57
N THR A 427 -13.98 -10.15 -19.98
CA THR A 427 -13.41 -8.84 -19.69
C THR A 427 -13.68 -8.42 -18.24
N VAL A 428 -12.85 -7.52 -17.75
CA VAL A 428 -12.92 -6.91 -16.41
C VAL A 428 -12.64 -5.42 -16.49
N ASP A 429 -13.16 -4.67 -15.52
CA ASP A 429 -12.91 -3.23 -15.41
C ASP A 429 -11.50 -3.00 -14.85
N TYR A 430 -10.67 -2.19 -15.54
CA TYR A 430 -9.28 -1.88 -15.16
C TYR A 430 -9.09 -0.39 -14.89
N LYS A 431 -8.43 -0.03 -13.79
CA LYS A 431 -8.20 1.36 -13.39
C LYS A 431 -7.27 2.09 -14.38
N CYS A 432 -7.70 3.24 -14.88
CA CYS A 432 -6.96 4.06 -15.83
C CYS A 432 -6.12 5.14 -15.11
N PHE A 433 -5.06 4.75 -14.37
CA PHE A 433 -4.30 5.69 -13.53
C PHE A 433 -3.80 6.95 -14.24
N VAL A 434 -3.30 6.83 -15.47
CA VAL A 434 -2.78 7.96 -16.24
C VAL A 434 -3.92 8.90 -16.66
N THR A 435 -5.03 8.35 -17.16
CA THR A 435 -6.22 9.12 -17.54
C THR A 435 -6.81 9.83 -16.32
N MET A 436 -6.98 9.11 -15.20
CA MET A 436 -7.45 9.72 -13.95
C MET A 436 -6.59 10.91 -13.53
N LYS A 437 -5.26 10.79 -13.65
CA LYS A 437 -4.33 11.89 -13.32
C LYS A 437 -4.46 13.06 -14.30
N ILE A 438 -4.63 12.79 -15.59
CA ILE A 438 -4.84 13.82 -16.63
C ILE A 438 -6.15 14.57 -16.38
N ASP A 439 -7.20 13.87 -15.96
CA ASP A 439 -8.51 14.46 -15.69
C ASP A 439 -8.61 15.08 -14.28
N GLY A 440 -7.52 15.07 -13.50
CA GLY A 440 -7.48 15.60 -12.14
C GLY A 440 -8.31 14.79 -11.13
N LEU A 441 -8.74 13.58 -11.51
CA LEU A 441 -9.58 12.71 -10.69
C LEU A 441 -8.72 12.01 -9.62
N TYR A 442 -8.83 12.53 -8.40
CA TYR A 442 -8.18 11.94 -7.23
C TYR A 442 -9.10 10.98 -6.45
N ARG A 443 -10.42 11.20 -6.54
CA ARG A 443 -11.44 10.47 -5.75
C ARG A 443 -12.33 9.57 -6.62
N ASP A 444 -12.55 9.95 -7.88
CA ASP A 444 -13.36 9.17 -8.83
C ASP A 444 -12.49 8.21 -9.63
N TYR A 445 -12.96 6.96 -9.77
CA TYR A 445 -12.25 5.93 -10.52
C TYR A 445 -12.74 5.88 -11.96
N LEU A 446 -11.83 6.08 -12.91
CA LEU A 446 -12.07 5.74 -14.31
C LEU A 446 -11.61 4.32 -14.59
N TYR A 447 -12.49 3.57 -15.24
CA TYR A 447 -12.23 2.20 -15.65
C TYR A 447 -12.33 2.07 -17.17
N THR A 448 -11.51 1.18 -17.72
CA THR A 448 -11.67 0.69 -19.09
C THR A 448 -11.84 -0.82 -19.07
N SER A 449 -12.60 -1.35 -20.03
CA SER A 449 -12.76 -2.79 -20.16
C SER A 449 -11.50 -3.39 -20.76
N VAL A 450 -10.87 -4.31 -20.04
CA VAL A 450 -9.72 -5.07 -20.53
C VAL A 450 -10.01 -6.55 -20.43
N PRO A 451 -9.30 -7.38 -21.19
CA PRO A 451 -9.48 -8.81 -21.07
C PRO A 451 -9.17 -9.37 -19.67
N ASN A 452 -9.91 -10.42 -19.30
CA ASN A 452 -9.82 -11.06 -18.01
C ASN A 452 -8.57 -11.95 -17.91
N LEU A 453 -7.60 -11.46 -17.16
CA LEU A 453 -6.33 -12.13 -16.89
C LEU A 453 -6.47 -13.51 -16.24
N LEU A 454 -7.51 -13.75 -15.43
CA LEU A 454 -7.77 -15.08 -14.86
C LEU A 454 -8.09 -16.12 -15.93
N LEU A 455 -8.62 -15.70 -17.08
CA LEU A 455 -8.95 -16.58 -18.21
C LEU A 455 -7.78 -16.77 -19.17
N TYR A 456 -6.62 -16.17 -18.90
CA TYR A 456 -5.43 -16.35 -19.71
C TYR A 456 -5.03 -17.83 -19.82
N VAL A 457 -4.73 -18.27 -21.04
CA VAL A 457 -4.16 -19.58 -21.37
C VAL A 457 -2.89 -19.38 -22.23
N ASP A 458 -2.08 -20.43 -22.35
CA ASP A 458 -0.79 -20.39 -23.06
C ASP A 458 -0.89 -19.73 -24.44
N HIS A 459 0.00 -18.77 -24.73
CA HIS A 459 0.09 -18.11 -26.02
C HIS A 459 0.25 -19.09 -27.20
N ASN A 460 0.88 -20.25 -26.98
CA ASN A 460 1.07 -21.27 -28.00
C ASN A 460 -0.19 -22.11 -28.27
N GLN A 461 -1.20 -22.05 -27.40
CA GLN A 461 -2.51 -22.70 -27.61
C GLN A 461 -3.51 -21.80 -28.36
N GLY A 462 -3.06 -20.66 -28.90
CA GLY A 462 -3.83 -19.88 -29.88
C GLY A 462 -4.92 -18.97 -29.31
N VAL A 463 -5.13 -18.92 -27.99
CA VAL A 463 -6.00 -17.92 -27.38
C VAL A 463 -5.13 -16.80 -26.83
N SER A 464 -4.66 -15.96 -27.76
CA SER A 464 -4.33 -14.60 -27.42
C SER A 464 -5.58 -13.98 -26.81
N VAL A 465 -5.35 -13.27 -25.72
CA VAL A 465 -6.28 -12.42 -25.00
C VAL A 465 -6.85 -11.37 -25.96
N THR A 466 -7.77 -11.80 -26.81
CA THR A 466 -8.44 -10.97 -27.80
C THR A 466 -9.76 -10.58 -27.16
N ALA A 467 -9.84 -9.32 -26.72
CA ALA A 467 -11.14 -8.69 -26.59
C ALA A 467 -11.84 -8.79 -27.97
N PRO A 468 -13.17 -9.03 -28.01
CA PRO A 468 -13.92 -8.97 -29.26
C PRO A 468 -13.80 -7.60 -29.92
#